data_AF-K2CMU3-F1
#
_entry.id   AF-K2CMU3-F1
#
_cell.length_a   1.000
_cell.length_b   1.000
_cell.length_c   1.000
_cell.angle_alpha   90.00
_cell.angle_beta   90.00
_cell.angle_gamma   90.00
#
_symmetry.space_group_name_H-M   'P 1'
#
loop_
_entity.id
_entity.type
_entity.pdbx_description
1 polymer ?
#
loop_
_entity_poly.entity_id
_entity_poly.type
_entity_poly.pdbx_seq_one_letter_code
_entity_poly.pdbx_strand_id
1 'polypeptide(L)' 'IKRDHCDRGRTVQSIITQYESTVRDAAINMVQPSRYLADLIIPQGASNLVALEVLYGKIRDLLSTGDHPDGFIKNSEDI' A
#
# COMPACT_ATOMS: atom_id res chain seq x y z
N ILE A 1 -11.81 -6.07 -11.86
CA ILE A 1 -12.54 -7.04 -12.71
C ILE A 1 -11.58 -7.86 -13.57
N LYS A 2 -10.73 -7.27 -14.42
CA LYS A 2 -9.80 -8.00 -15.31
C LYS A 2 -8.97 -9.09 -14.60
N ARG A 3 -8.27 -8.78 -13.51
CA ARG A 3 -7.49 -9.77 -12.75
C ARG A 3 -8.33 -10.97 -12.30
N ASP A 4 -9.51 -10.73 -11.72
CA ASP A 4 -10.32 -11.81 -11.15
C ASP A 4 -11.06 -12.62 -12.23
N HIS A 5 -11.31 -12.03 -13.40
CA HIS A 5 -11.90 -12.72 -14.54
C HIS A 5 -10.85 -13.51 -15.35
N CYS A 6 -9.73 -12.86 -15.70
CA CYS A 6 -8.67 -13.43 -16.54
C CYS A 6 -7.74 -14.38 -15.78
N ASP A 7 -7.34 -14.04 -14.55
CA ASP A 7 -6.29 -14.78 -13.84
C ASP A 7 -6.87 -15.77 -12.82
N ARG A 8 -8.15 -15.60 -12.44
CA ARG A 8 -8.81 -16.43 -11.42
C ARG A 8 -10.08 -17.13 -11.91
N GLY A 9 -10.44 -16.97 -13.19
CA GLY A 9 -11.56 -17.66 -13.84
C GLY A 9 -12.95 -17.36 -13.24
N ARG A 10 -13.13 -16.23 -12.53
CA ARG A 10 -14.41 -15.89 -11.92
C ARG A 10 -15.37 -15.26 -12.92
N THR A 11 -16.66 -15.51 -12.74
CA THR A 11 -17.70 -14.84 -13.52
C THR A 11 -17.84 -13.38 -13.09
N VAL A 12 -18.20 -12.50 -14.02
CA VAL A 12 -18.39 -11.07 -13.74
C VAL A 12 -19.41 -10.85 -12.62
N GLN A 13 -20.49 -11.62 -12.62
CA GLN A 13 -21.54 -11.52 -11.60
C GLN A 13 -21.01 -11.84 -10.19
N SER A 14 -20.20 -12.90 -10.04
CA SER A 14 -19.59 -13.27 -8.77
C SER A 14 -18.64 -12.18 -8.24
N ILE A 15 -17.88 -11.53 -9.14
CA ILE A 15 -16.97 -10.43 -8.80
C ILE A 15 -17.76 -9.22 -8.29
N ILE A 16 -18.88 -8.86 -8.94
CA ILE A 16 -19.72 -7.74 -8.54
C ILE A 16 -20.33 -8.01 -7.16
N THR A 17 -20.96 -9.19 -6.98
CA THR A 17 -21.57 -9.55 -5.70
C THR A 17 -20.57 -9.51 -4.55
N GLN A 18 -19.35 -10.05 -4.74
CA GLN A 18 -18.31 -9.99 -3.71
C GLN A 18 -17.86 -8.55 -3.43
N TYR A 19 -17.70 -7.74 -4.48
CA TYR A 19 -17.27 -6.36 -4.31
C TYR A 19 -18.28 -5.54 -3.49
N GLU A 20 -19.57 -5.72 -3.78
CA GLU A 20 -20.66 -5.02 -3.10
C GLU A 20 -20.90 -5.54 -1.69
N SER A 21 -20.77 -6.84 -1.45
CA SER A 21 -21.14 -7.45 -0.17
C SER A 21 -20.07 -7.32 0.91
N THR A 22 -18.79 -7.16 0.54
CA THR A 22 -17.68 -7.23 1.50
C THR A 22 -16.55 -6.25 1.21
N VAL A 23 -16.07 -6.21 -0.03
CA VAL A 23 -14.81 -5.49 -0.34
C VAL A 23 -14.99 -3.97 -0.23
N ARG A 24 -16.14 -3.44 -0.66
CA ARG A 24 -16.45 -2.00 -0.56
C ARG A 24 -16.44 -1.53 0.89
N ASP A 25 -17.17 -2.22 1.75
CA ASP A 25 -17.32 -1.82 3.15
C ASP A 25 -16.00 -1.94 3.91
N ALA A 26 -15.24 -3.02 3.69
CA ALA A 26 -13.90 -3.16 4.26
C ALA A 26 -12.95 -2.06 3.74
N ALA A 27 -13.02 -1.72 2.46
CA ALA A 27 -12.20 -0.66 1.91
C ALA A 27 -12.49 0.70 2.55
N ILE A 28 -13.78 1.06 2.70
CA ILE A 28 -14.19 2.35 3.28
C ILE A 28 -13.90 2.42 4.77
N ASN A 29 -14.24 1.36 5.52
CA ASN A 29 -14.22 1.40 6.98
C ASN A 29 -12.85 1.04 7.57
N MET A 30 -11.98 0.34 6.84
CA MET A 30 -10.67 -0.10 7.35
C MET A 30 -9.50 0.45 6.53
N VAL A 31 -9.56 0.38 5.19
CA VAL A 31 -8.42 0.75 4.33
C VAL A 31 -8.31 2.26 4.11
N GLN A 32 -9.40 2.97 3.86
CA GLN A 32 -9.35 4.43 3.67
C GLN A 32 -8.82 5.19 4.91
N PRO A 33 -9.22 4.84 6.15
CA PRO A 33 -8.69 5.50 7.34
C PRO A 33 -7.18 5.34 7.54
N SER A 34 -6.58 4.22 7.10
CA SER A 34 -5.14 4.02 7.27
C SER A 34 -4.29 5.01 6.47
N ARG A 35 -4.86 5.66 5.45
CA ARG A 35 -4.17 6.70 4.67
C ARG A 35 -3.76 7.90 5.51
N TYR A 36 -4.48 8.21 6.59
CA TYR A 36 -4.14 9.34 7.47
C TYR A 36 -2.90 9.09 8.33
N LEU A 37 -2.45 7.83 8.44
CA LEU A 37 -1.23 7.46 9.17
C LEU A 37 0.00 7.34 8.25
N ALA A 38 -0.15 7.55 6.94
CA ALA A 38 0.94 7.38 6.00
C ALA A 38 1.84 8.62 5.94
N ASP A 39 3.15 8.43 6.07
CA ASP A 39 4.15 9.48 5.89
C ASP A 39 4.24 9.97 4.44
N LEU A 40 3.95 9.08 3.48
CA LEU A 40 4.03 9.36 2.05
C LEU A 40 2.86 8.69 1.30
N ILE A 41 2.21 9.45 0.41
CA ILE A 41 1.16 8.95 -0.49
C ILE A 41 1.64 9.04 -1.94
N ILE A 42 1.66 7.91 -2.64
CA ILE A 42 2.06 7.83 -4.06
C ILE A 42 0.82 7.78 -4.96
N PRO A 43 0.51 8.84 -5.73
CA PRO A 43 -0.59 8.81 -6.68
C PRO A 43 -0.22 7.95 -7.91
N GLN A 44 -1.24 7.41 -8.58
CA GLN A 44 -1.11 6.58 -9.80
C GLN A 44 -0.32 5.27 -9.64
N GLY A 45 0.10 4.92 -8.41
CA GLY A 45 0.75 3.67 -8.07
C GLY A 45 1.98 3.39 -8.95
N ALA A 46 2.04 2.20 -9.54
CA ALA A 46 3.18 1.73 -10.32
C ALA A 46 3.45 2.53 -11.61
N SER A 47 2.49 3.32 -12.09
CA SER A 47 2.68 4.16 -13.28
C SER A 47 3.46 5.44 -13.00
N ASN A 48 3.63 5.81 -11.73
CA ASN A 48 4.39 7.00 -11.34
C ASN A 48 5.87 6.66 -11.18
N LEU A 49 6.59 6.63 -12.30
CA LEU A 49 8.01 6.27 -12.34
C LEU A 49 8.87 7.20 -11.48
N VAL A 50 8.53 8.49 -11.41
CA VAL A 50 9.25 9.48 -10.62
C VAL A 50 9.16 9.16 -9.12
N ALA A 51 7.96 8.84 -8.62
CA ALA A 51 7.79 8.46 -7.21
C ALA A 51 8.52 7.15 -6.87
N LEU A 52 8.53 6.19 -7.80
CA LEU A 52 9.27 4.94 -7.63
C LEU A 52 10.79 5.18 -7.58
N GLU A 53 11.32 6.07 -8.42
CA GLU A 53 12.75 6.41 -8.43
C GLU A 53 13.19 7.02 -7.10
N VAL A 54 12.39 7.93 -6.53
CA VAL A 54 12.63 8.50 -5.20
C VAL A 54 12.63 7.41 -4.12
N LEU A 55 11.67 6.49 -4.17
CA LEU A 55 11.59 5.38 -3.23
C LEU A 55 12.82 4.46 -3.33
N TYR A 56 13.24 4.11 -4.55
CA TYR A 56 14.44 3.31 -4.79
C TYR A 56 15.71 4.02 -4.31
N GLY A 57 15.81 5.33 -4.54
CA GLY A 57 16.90 6.16 -4.03
C GLY A 57 16.99 6.06 -2.50
N LYS A 58 15.86 6.22 -1.81
CA LYS A 58 15.83 6.12 -0.33
C LYS A 58 16.20 4.74 0.18
N ILE A 59 15.72 3.67 -0.46
CA ILE A 59 16.07 2.30 -0.08
C ILE A 59 17.57 2.06 -0.27
N ARG A 60 18.16 2.52 -1.39
CA ARG A 60 19.60 2.37 -1.65
C ARG A 60 20.43 3.12 -0.62
N ASP A 61 20.03 4.34 -0.26
CA ASP A 61 20.66 5.17 0.76
C ASP A 61 20.65 4.49 2.15
N LEU A 62 19.52 3.88 2.53
CA LEU A 62 19.41 3.10 3.77
C LEU A 62 20.33 1.86 3.75
N LEU A 63 20.42 1.17 2.60
CA LEU A 63 21.27 -0.01 2.47
C LEU A 63 22.77 0.35 2.43
N SER A 64 23.14 1.50 1.87
CA SER A 64 24.54 1.94 1.78
C SER A 64 25.09 2.48 3.08
N THR A 65 24.25 3.15 3.87
CA THR A 65 24.71 3.82 5.09
C THR A 65 24.96 2.82 6.22
N GLY A 66 24.40 1.61 6.16
CA GLY A 66 24.51 0.62 7.24
C GLY A 66 23.92 1.10 8.57
N ASP A 67 23.38 2.32 8.60
CA ASP A 67 22.79 2.95 9.76
C ASP A 67 21.47 2.28 10.07
N HIS A 68 21.35 1.88 11.32
CA HIS A 68 20.06 1.59 11.93
C HIS A 68 19.18 2.84 11.73
N PRO A 69 17.99 2.72 11.13
CA PRO A 69 17.15 3.88 10.88
C PRO A 69 16.66 4.44 12.23
N ASP A 70 17.23 5.56 12.64
CA ASP A 70 17.02 6.29 13.91
C ASP A 70 15.59 6.84 14.13
N GLY A 71 14.58 6.36 13.39
CA GLY A 71 13.30 7.07 13.27
C GLY A 71 12.02 6.26 13.31
N PHE A 72 12.04 4.92 13.31
CA PHE A 72 10.80 4.17 13.07
C PHE A 72 10.20 3.47 14.29
N ILE A 73 10.94 3.28 15.39
CA ILE A 73 10.37 2.78 16.66
C ILE A 73 11.10 3.47 17.82
N LYS A 74 10.49 4.52 18.40
CA LYS A 74 10.75 4.81 19.82
C LYS A 74 9.97 3.77 20.60
N ASN A 75 10.66 2.75 21.12
CA ASN A 75 10.07 1.91 22.14
C ASN A 75 9.70 2.82 23.31
N SER A 76 8.52 2.59 23.90
CA SER A 76 8.04 3.31 25.09
C SER A 76 8.88 3.08 26.34
N GLU A 77 10.07 2.51 26.21
CA GLU A 77 11.02 2.22 27.31
C GLU A 77 12.19 3.22 27.36
N ASP A 78 12.29 4.17 26.43
CA ASP A 78 13.33 5.22 26.42
C ASP A 78 12.86 6.59 26.99
N ILE A 79 11.98 6.58 28.01
CA ILE A 79 11.66 7.77 28.85
C ILE A 79 11.82 7.41 30.32
#